data_AF-A0A927P908-F1
#
_entry.id   AF-A0A927P908-F1
#
_cell.length_a   1.000
_cell.length_b   1.000
_cell.length_c   1.000
_cell.angle_alpha   90.00
_cell.angle_beta   90.00
_cell.angle_gamma   90.00
#
_symmetry.space_group_name_H-M   'P 1'
#
loop_
_entity.id
_entity.type
_entity.pdbx_description
1 polymer ?
#
loop_
_entity_poly.entity_id
_entity_poly.type
_entity_poly.pdbx_seq_one_letter_code
_entity_poly.pdbx_strand_id
1 'polypeptide(L)'
;MRIYNKLVRDKIPGIIEKNGGKCRLHILNDEEYLAALDRKLSEELSEYLESGSMEEIADLLEVIRAVIIARGSTMDEVETIRAAKAAERGAFDKKIELISVEDGV
;
A
#
# COMPACT_ATOMS: atom_id res chain seq x y z
N MET A 1 17.14 10.96 20.20
CA MET A 1 16.87 11.02 18.75
C MET A 1 16.30 9.67 18.35
N ARG A 2 15.11 9.62 17.73
CA ARG A 2 14.53 8.36 17.20
C ARG A 2 14.85 8.28 15.70
N ILE A 3 15.21 7.10 15.23
CA ILE A 3 15.51 6.82 13.81
C ILE A 3 14.37 5.96 13.29
N TYR A 4 13.69 6.43 12.23
CA TYR A 4 12.48 5.78 11.70
C TYR A 4 12.73 5.05 10.37
N ASN A 5 13.55 5.61 9.47
CA ASN A 5 13.86 5.03 8.15
C ASN A 5 12.61 4.60 7.36
N LYS A 6 11.56 5.41 7.39
CA LYS A 6 10.30 5.13 6.69
C LYS A 6 9.94 6.19 5.66
N LEU A 7 9.24 5.76 4.62
CA LEU A 7 8.65 6.65 3.64
C LEU A 7 7.49 7.42 4.30
N VAL A 8 7.42 8.72 4.06
CA VAL A 8 6.36 9.60 4.60
C VAL A 8 5.74 10.42 3.49
N ARG A 9 4.50 10.87 3.66
CA ARG A 9 3.85 11.82 2.74
C ARG A 9 4.62 13.15 2.73
N ASP A 10 4.64 13.82 1.59
CA ASP A 10 5.48 15.02 1.35
C ASP A 10 5.27 16.17 2.34
N LYS A 11 4.09 16.27 2.95
CA LYS A 11 3.75 17.32 3.92
C LYS A 11 4.17 16.99 5.35
N ILE A 12 4.56 15.75 5.65
CA ILE A 12 4.94 15.31 7.00
C ILE A 12 6.14 16.10 7.56
N PRO A 13 7.23 16.35 6.79
CA PRO A 13 8.32 17.20 7.28
C PRO A 13 7.85 18.59 7.74
N GLY A 14 7.00 19.25 6.95
CA GLY A 14 6.46 20.56 7.31
C GLY A 14 5.54 20.54 8.53
N ILE A 15 4.77 19.47 8.72
CA ILE A 15 3.96 19.27 9.93
C ILE A 15 4.87 19.09 11.16
N ILE A 16 5.96 18.33 11.05
CA ILE A 16 6.93 18.14 12.14
C ILE A 16 7.55 19.48 12.53
N GLU A 17 7.99 20.28 11.56
CA GLU A 17 8.59 21.60 11.81
C GLU A 17 7.59 22.57 12.44
N LYS A 18 6.34 22.61 11.96
CA LYS A 18 5.27 23.44 12.53
C LYS A 18 5.00 23.10 14.00
N ASN A 19 5.17 21.84 14.37
CA ASN A 19 5.02 21.38 15.75
C ASN A 19 6.30 21.56 16.60
N GLY A 20 7.28 22.33 16.13
CA GLY A 20 8.55 22.60 16.83
C GLY A 20 9.57 21.47 16.75
N GLY A 21 9.28 20.41 15.99
CA GLY A 21 10.19 19.31 15.74
C GLY A 21 11.28 19.67 14.73
N LYS A 22 12.31 18.83 14.65
CA LYS A 22 13.33 18.87 13.60
C LYS A 22 13.44 17.48 12.99
N CYS A 23 13.37 17.39 11.67
CA CYS A 23 13.57 16.13 10.93
C CYS A 23 14.83 16.17 10.09
N ARG A 24 15.45 14.99 9.91
CA ARG A 24 16.49 14.77 8.91
C ARG A 24 15.86 14.01 7.75
N LEU A 25 16.04 14.51 6.54
CA LEU A 25 15.44 13.94 5.34
C LEU A 25 16.52 13.32 4.45
N HIS A 26 16.14 12.26 3.74
CA HIS A 26 16.88 11.67 2.63
C HIS A 26 15.91 11.56 1.46
N ILE A 27 16.23 12.20 0.33
CA ILE A 27 15.40 12.12 -0.87
C ILE A 27 15.86 10.89 -1.65
N LEU A 28 14.93 9.94 -1.83
CA LEU A 28 15.21 8.65 -2.45
C LEU A 28 15.38 8.79 -3.96
N ASN A 29 16.28 8.01 -4.55
CA ASN A 29 16.26 7.76 -5.99
C ASN A 29 15.17 6.74 -6.36
N ASP A 30 14.96 6.48 -7.65
CA ASP A 30 13.87 5.61 -8.13
C ASP A 30 13.95 4.17 -7.57
N GLU A 31 15.15 3.58 -7.48
CA GLU A 31 15.34 2.23 -6.94
C GLU A 31 15.07 2.18 -5.43
N GLU A 32 15.63 3.14 -4.69
CA GLU A 32 15.40 3.29 -3.25
C GLU A 32 13.93 3.54 -2.94
N TYR A 33 13.25 4.31 -3.79
CA TYR A 33 11.83 4.66 -3.67
C TYR A 33 10.94 3.44 -3.89
N LEU A 34 11.17 2.64 -4.93
CA LEU A 34 10.43 1.39 -5.15
C LEU A 34 10.58 0.44 -3.95
N ALA A 35 11.81 0.27 -3.45
CA ALA A 35 12.05 -0.55 -2.27
C ALA A 35 11.38 0.01 -1.01
N ALA A 36 11.31 1.35 -0.88
CA ALA A 36 10.64 2.01 0.24
C ALA A 36 9.12 1.88 0.16
N LEU A 37 8.53 1.89 -1.04
CA LEU A 37 7.10 1.64 -1.25
C LEU A 37 6.72 0.21 -0.87
N ASP A 38 7.50 -0.81 -1.25
CA ASP A 38 7.24 -2.21 -0.86
C ASP A 38 7.29 -2.38 0.67
N ARG A 39 8.23 -1.69 1.34
CA ARG A 39 8.29 -1.64 2.82
C ARG A 39 7.08 -0.92 3.41
N LYS A 40 6.68 0.22 2.84
CA LYS A 40 5.55 1.02 3.32
C LYS A 40 4.24 0.25 3.16
N LEU A 41 4.07 -0.50 2.08
CA LEU A 41 2.90 -1.36 1.86
C LEU A 41 2.78 -2.43 2.96
N SER A 42 3.92 -3.01 3.38
CA SER A 42 3.97 -3.98 4.47
C SER A 42 3.69 -3.33 5.85
N GLU A 43 4.18 -2.11 6.06
CA GLU A 43 3.89 -1.28 7.26
C GLU A 43 2.38 -1.06 7.39
N GLU A 44 1.74 -0.42 6.40
CA GLU A 44 0.30 -0.09 6.52
C GLU A 44 -0.58 -1.35 6.56
N LEU A 45 -0.19 -2.44 5.88
CA LEU A 45 -0.91 -3.72 5.97
C LEU A 45 -0.86 -4.26 7.40
N SER A 46 0.29 -4.18 8.05
CA SER A 46 0.44 -4.62 9.44
C SER A 46 -0.38 -3.74 10.38
N GLU A 47 -0.37 -2.42 10.18
CA GLU A 47 -1.17 -1.46 10.96
C GLU A 47 -2.68 -1.69 10.78
N TYR A 48 -3.14 -1.99 9.56
CA TYR A 48 -4.53 -2.39 9.31
C TYR A 48 -4.88 -3.72 9.99
N LEU A 49 -4.03 -4.74 9.90
CA LEU A 49 -4.29 -6.04 10.53
C LEU A 49 -4.34 -5.96 12.07
N GLU A 50 -3.59 -5.03 12.68
CA GLU A 50 -3.62 -4.78 14.12
C GLU A 50 -4.84 -3.96 14.55
N SER A 51 -5.18 -2.90 13.81
CA SER A 51 -6.18 -1.91 14.23
C SER A 51 -7.58 -2.13 13.66
N GLY A 52 -7.69 -2.71 12.46
CA GLY A 52 -8.92 -2.76 11.67
C GLY A 52 -9.45 -1.39 11.21
N SER A 53 -8.63 -0.33 11.29
CA SER A 53 -9.06 1.04 11.01
C SER A 53 -9.21 1.33 9.52
N MET A 54 -10.24 2.10 9.17
CA MET A 54 -10.43 2.60 7.80
C MET A 54 -9.39 3.65 7.40
N GLU A 55 -8.75 4.31 8.38
CA GLU A 55 -7.63 5.22 8.11
C GLU A 55 -6.45 4.44 7.52
N GLU A 56 -6.14 3.26 8.07
CA GLU A 56 -5.08 2.39 7.54
C GLU A 56 -5.42 1.81 6.16
N ILE A 57 -6.70 1.57 5.88
CA ILE A 57 -7.15 1.23 4.51
C ILE A 57 -6.91 2.41 3.55
N ALA A 58 -7.13 3.65 3.99
CA ALA A 58 -6.88 4.82 3.16
C ALA A 58 -5.36 5.02 2.92
N ASP A 59 -4.52 4.72 3.91
CA ASP A 59 -3.07 4.74 3.75
C ASP A 59 -2.57 3.60 2.85
N LEU A 60 -3.09 2.37 3.00
CA LEU A 60 -2.86 1.28 2.05
C LEU A 60 -3.24 1.66 0.62
N LEU A 61 -4.39 2.32 0.42
CA LEU A 61 -4.83 2.76 -0.89
C LEU A 61 -3.86 3.79 -1.49
N GLU A 62 -3.37 4.74 -0.69
CA GLU A 62 -2.35 5.70 -1.14
C GLU A 62 -1.08 4.98 -1.59
N VAL A 63 -0.58 4.03 -0.79
CA VAL A 63 0.63 3.29 -1.12
C VAL A 63 0.44 2.47 -2.40
N ILE A 64 -0.72 1.80 -2.57
CA ILE A 64 -1.05 1.06 -3.80
C ILE A 64 -1.03 2.01 -5.01
N ARG A 65 -1.64 3.20 -4.90
CA ARG A 65 -1.61 4.21 -5.98
C ARG A 65 -0.17 4.60 -6.33
N ALA A 66 0.66 4.86 -5.33
CA ALA A 66 2.06 5.23 -5.53
C ALA A 66 2.88 4.10 -6.18
N VAL A 67 2.68 2.85 -5.75
CA VAL A 67 3.31 1.65 -6.35
C VAL A 67 2.94 1.50 -7.82
N ILE A 68 1.67 1.68 -8.17
CA ILE A 68 1.19 1.55 -9.55
C ILE A 68 1.90 2.56 -10.46
N ILE A 69 1.95 3.83 -10.03
CA ILE A 69 2.61 4.91 -10.78
C ILE A 69 4.12 4.67 -10.88
N ALA A 70 4.77 4.31 -9.76
CA ALA A 70 6.22 4.08 -9.71
C ALA A 70 6.66 2.90 -10.59
N ARG A 71 5.78 1.92 -10.82
CA ARG A 71 6.02 0.79 -11.73
C ARG A 71 5.63 1.06 -13.19
N GLY A 72 5.22 2.29 -13.51
CA GLY A 72 4.92 2.70 -14.88
C GLY A 72 3.52 2.33 -15.37
N SER A 73 2.58 2.08 -14.46
CA SER A 73 1.18 1.82 -14.79
C SER A 73 0.25 2.92 -14.26
N THR A 74 -1.00 2.85 -14.66
CA THR A 74 -2.07 3.74 -14.21
C THR A 74 -3.11 3.01 -13.36
N MET A 75 -3.86 3.78 -12.57
CA MET A 75 -4.99 3.21 -11.81
C MET A 75 -6.03 2.56 -12.72
N ASP A 76 -6.29 3.15 -13.90
CA ASP A 76 -7.29 2.66 -14.85
C ASP A 76 -6.89 1.31 -15.46
N GLU A 77 -5.60 1.11 -15.75
CA GLU A 77 -5.08 -0.18 -16.22
C GLU A 77 -5.26 -1.27 -15.15
N VAL A 78 -4.92 -0.97 -13.90
CA VAL A 78 -5.09 -1.92 -12.79
C VAL A 78 -6.56 -2.22 -12.51
N GLU A 79 -7.42 -1.20 -12.59
CA GLU A 79 -8.85 -1.35 -12.44
C GLU A 79 -9.46 -2.19 -13.57
N THR A 80 -8.98 -2.02 -14.80
CA THR A 80 -9.37 -2.87 -15.94
C THR A 80 -9.02 -4.33 -15.67
N ILE A 81 -7.81 -4.60 -15.18
CA ILE A 81 -7.37 -5.97 -14.80
C ILE A 81 -8.24 -6.53 -13.68
N ARG A 82 -8.54 -5.73 -12.64
CA ARG A 82 -9.39 -6.12 -11.51
C ARG A 82 -10.80 -6.47 -11.98
N ALA A 83 -11.41 -5.62 -12.80
CA ALA A 83 -12.75 -5.80 -13.34
C ALA A 83 -12.84 -7.04 -14.24
N ALA A 84 -11.85 -7.28 -15.10
CA ALA A 84 -11.78 -8.49 -15.93
C ALA A 84 -11.73 -9.77 -15.08
N LYS A 85 -10.89 -9.80 -14.03
CA LYS A 85 -10.84 -10.93 -13.09
C LYS A 85 -12.16 -11.14 -12.36
N ALA A 86 -12.82 -10.06 -11.94
CA ALA A 86 -14.12 -10.14 -11.28
C ALA A 86 -15.23 -10.67 -12.22
N ALA A 87 -15.20 -10.30 -13.50
CA ALA A 87 -16.14 -10.82 -14.50
C ALA A 87 -15.88 -12.30 -14.81
N GLU A 88 -14.61 -12.72 -14.90
CA GLU A 88 -14.21 -14.10 -15.21
C GLU A 88 -14.42 -15.06 -14.02
N ARG A 89 -14.07 -14.62 -12.80
CA ARG A 89 -13.92 -15.50 -11.62
C ARG A 89 -14.86 -15.16 -10.46
N GLY A 90 -15.64 -14.08 -10.58
CA GLY A 90 -16.39 -13.51 -9.48
C GLY A 90 -15.53 -12.66 -8.53
N ALA A 91 -16.19 -12.09 -7.53
CA ALA A 91 -15.58 -11.30 -6.47
C ALA A 91 -15.79 -11.97 -5.10
N PHE A 92 -15.33 -11.33 -4.03
CA PHE A 92 -15.41 -11.85 -2.66
C PHE A 92 -16.80 -11.73 -2.00
N ASP A 93 -17.83 -11.28 -2.73
CA ASP A 93 -19.18 -11.02 -2.19
C ASP A 93 -19.85 -12.25 -1.57
N LYS A 94 -19.52 -13.45 -2.08
CA LYS A 94 -20.07 -14.71 -1.59
C LYS A 94 -19.40 -15.23 -0.31
N LYS A 95 -18.30 -14.61 0.16
CA LYS A 95 -17.57 -15.00 1.38
C LYS A 95 -17.16 -16.48 1.41
N ILE A 96 -16.61 -16.97 0.30
CA ILE A 96 -16.24 -18.37 0.13
C ILE A 96 -14.77 -18.57 0.52
N GLU A 97 -14.50 -19.51 1.42
CA GLU A 97 -13.17 -20.05 1.72
C GLU A 97 -13.07 -21.47 1.15
N LEU A 98 -11.99 -21.78 0.42
CA LEU A 98 -11.73 -23.11 -0.12
C LEU A 98 -10.98 -23.94 0.93
N ILE A 99 -11.59 -25.02 1.44
CA ILE A 99 -11.01 -25.86 2.49
C ILE A 99 -10.17 -27.02 1.93
N SER A 100 -10.65 -27.69 0.88
CA SER A 100 -9.93 -28.77 0.22
C SER A 100 -10.37 -28.94 -1.24
N VAL A 101 -9.54 -29.60 -2.04
CA VAL A 101 -9.84 -30.05 -3.40
C VAL A 101 -9.41 -31.52 -3.47
N GLU A 102 -10.23 -32.38 -4.04
CA GLU A 102 -9.85 -33.73 -4.44
C GLU A 102 -9.55 -33.73 -5.94
N ASP A 103 -8.48 -34.41 -6.35
CA ASP A 103 -8.14 -34.53 -7.76
C ASP A 103 -9.23 -35.32 -8.52
N GLY A 104 -9.56 -34.88 -9.73
CA GLY A 104 -10.50 -35.61 -10.59
C GLY A 104 -9.91 -36.94 -11.07
N VAL A 105 -10.71 -38.01 -11.03
CA VAL A 105 -10.38 -39.35 -11.58
C VAL A 105 -10.16 -39.28 -13.09
#